data_AF-A0A8T4YG29-F1
#
_entry.id   AF-A0A8T4YG29-F1
#
_cell.length_a   1.000
_cell.length_b   1.000
_cell.length_c   1.000
_cell.angle_alpha   90.00
_cell.angle_beta   90.00
_cell.angle_gamma   90.00
#
_symmetry.space_group_name_H-M   'P 1'
#
loop_
_entity.id
_entity.type
_entity.pdbx_description
1 polymer ?
#
loop_
_entity_poly.entity_id
_entity_poly.type
_entity_poly.pdbx_seq_one_letter_code
_entity_poly.pdbx_strand_id
1 'polypeptide(L)' 'MWKSIKVKEETKKKLDELKVHPRQSYDEVINRLIERWGKFK' A
#
# COMPACT_ATOMS: atom_id res chain seq x y z
N MET A 1 5.81 1.23 -15.58
CA MET A 1 6.42 2.57 -15.37
C MET A 1 6.12 2.99 -13.94
N TRP A 2 7.14 3.28 -13.15
CA TRP A 2 6.96 3.69 -11.75
C TRP A 2 6.47 5.14 -11.69
N LYS A 3 5.56 5.44 -10.76
CA LYS A 3 5.10 6.79 -10.47
C LYS A 3 5.26 7.07 -8.98
N SER A 4 5.54 8.32 -8.64
CA SER A 4 5.60 8.78 -7.25
C SER A 4 4.29 9.44 -6.86
N ILE A 5 3.88 9.24 -5.61
CA ILE A 5 2.76 9.94 -4.97
C ILE A 5 3.25 10.60 -3.70
N LYS A 6 2.65 11.73 -3.33
CA LYS A 6 2.89 12.35 -2.02
C LYS A 6 1.87 11.84 -1.03
N VAL A 7 2.35 11.34 0.09
CA VAL A 7 1.53 10.87 1.21
C VAL A 7 2.07 11.49 2.51
N LYS A 8 1.23 11.56 3.54
CA LYS A 8 1.69 11.98 4.87
C LYS A 8 2.63 10.92 5.47
N GLU A 9 3.54 11.35 6.34
CA GLU A 9 4.42 10.49 7.14
C GLU A 9 3.64 9.35 7.82
N GLU A 10 2.52 9.69 8.46
CA GLU A 10 1.64 8.74 9.15
C GLU A 10 1.06 7.68 8.20
N THR A 11 0.73 8.07 6.97
CA THR A 11 0.20 7.13 5.97
C THR A 11 1.29 6.16 5.53
N LYS A 12 2.52 6.64 5.34
CA LYS A 12 3.67 5.78 5.02
C LYS A 12 3.91 4.76 6.14
N LYS A 13 3.88 5.18 7.40
CA LYS A 13 4.03 4.28 8.56
C LYS A 13 2.98 3.17 8.57
N LYS A 14 1.71 3.52 8.35
CA LYS A 14 0.62 2.53 8.22
C LYS A 14 0.86 1.56 7.06
N LEU A 15 1.36 2.04 5.92
CA LEU A 15 1.70 1.19 4.78
C LEU A 15 2.87 0.25 5.10
N ASP A 16 3.85 0.69 5.89
CA ASP A 16 4.96 -0.15 6.34
C ASP A 16 4.51 -1.24 7.32
N GLU A 17 3.62 -0.92 8.25
CA GLU A 17 3.02 -1.91 9.18
C GLU A 17 2.18 -2.96 8.44
N LEU A 18 1.59 -2.60 7.30
CA LEU A 18 0.81 -3.52 6.47
C LEU A 18 1.67 -4.45 5.60
N LYS A 19 2.99 -4.23 5.52
CA LYS A 19 3.88 -5.12 4.77
C LYS A 19 4.00 -6.46 5.49
N VAL A 20 3.94 -7.53 4.70
CA VAL A 20 4.14 -8.90 5.21
C VAL A 20 5.64 -9.21 5.36
N HIS A 21 6.48 -8.62 4.51
CA HIS A 21 7.92 -8.74 4.59
C HIS A 21 8.61 -7.40 4.28
N PRO A 22 9.83 -7.14 4.80
CA PRO A 22 10.49 -5.83 4.66
C PRO A 22 10.71 -5.38 3.21
N ARG A 23 10.89 -6.34 2.29
CA ARG A 23 11.15 -6.08 0.85
C ARG A 23 9.87 -5.94 0.01
N GLN A 24 8.69 -6.01 0.61
CA GLN A 24 7.43 -5.93 -0.13
C GLN A 24 7.26 -4.53 -0.72
N SER A 25 6.83 -4.45 -1.96
CA SER A 25 6.60 -3.16 -2.63
C SER A 25 5.33 -2.51 -2.09
N TYR A 26 5.29 -1.18 -2.07
CA TYR A 26 4.05 -0.47 -1.73
C TYR A 26 2.95 -0.71 -2.78
N ASP A 27 3.32 -0.93 -4.05
CA ASP A 27 2.35 -1.27 -5.10
C ASP A 27 1.57 -2.55 -4.77
N GLU A 28 2.26 -3.58 -4.29
CA GLU A 28 1.61 -4.83 -3.89
C GLU A 28 0.68 -4.64 -2.69
N VAL A 29 1.14 -3.90 -1.67
CA VAL A 29 0.33 -3.57 -0.49
C VAL A 29 -0.92 -2.79 -0.90
N ILE A 30 -0.76 -1.76 -1.74
CA ILE A 30 -1.85 -0.90 -2.21
C ILE A 30 -2.83 -1.70 -3.08
N ASN A 31 -2.36 -2.51 -4.03
CA ASN A 31 -3.23 -3.34 -4.86
C ASN A 31 -4.05 -4.30 -4.02
N ARG A 32 -3.45 -4.97 -3.02
CA ARG A 32 -4.19 -5.84 -2.09
C ARG A 32 -5.27 -5.07 -1.31
N LEU A 33 -4.99 -3.84 -0.88
CA LEU A 33 -5.98 -2.99 -0.22
C LEU A 33 -7.13 -2.60 -1.17
N ILE A 34 -6.81 -2.24 -2.41
CA ILE A 34 -7.79 -1.88 -3.44
C ILE A 34 -8.66 -3.10 -3.79
N GLU A 35 -8.08 -4.27 -4.03
CA GLU A 35 -8.81 -5.51 -4.30
C GLU A 35 -9.73 -5.86 -3.14
N ARG A 36 -9.24 -5.74 -1.90
CA ARG A 36 -10.05 -5.96 -0.70
C ARG A 36 -11.25 -5.02 -0.70
N TRP A 37 -11.05 -3.72 -0.90
CA TRP A 37 -12.12 -2.73 -0.92
C TRP A 37 -13.08 -2.89 -2.10
N GLY A 38 -12.58 -3.23 -3.29
CA GLY A 38 -13.37 -3.42 -4.51
C GLY A 38 -14.29 -4.63 -4.43
N LYS A 39 -13.91 -5.68 -3.69
CA LYS A 39 -14.77 -6.85 -3.41
C LYS A 39 -15.89 -6.57 -2.41
N PHE A 40 -15.88 -5.43 -1.72
CA PHE A 40 -16.97 -4.99 -0.83
C PHE A 40 -18.00 -4.09 -1.54
N LYS A 41 -17.90 -3.94 -2.86
CA LYS A 41 -18.84 -3.20 -3.70
C LYS A 41 -19.61 -4.17 -4.60
#